data_AF-A0A1G2TWJ3-F1
#
_entry.id   AF-A0A1G2TWJ3-F1
#
_cell.length_a   1.000
_cell.length_b   1.000
_cell.length_c   1.000
_cell.angle_alpha   90.00
_cell.angle_beta   90.00
_cell.angle_gamma   90.00
#
_symmetry.space_group_name_H-M   'P 1'
#
loop_
_entity.id
_entity.type
_entity.pdbx_description
1 polymer ?
#
loop_
_entity_poly.entity_id
_entity_poly.type
_entity_poly.pdbx_seq_one_letter_code
_entity_poly.pdbx_strand_id
1 'polypeptide(L)'
;MSESALALLERMAPPAKEITASSFWVDLPEKAEGLLGYQELSSQKSTLNFRKTLHELGVAPFSVESVEKYKELRVKMSKRLLPDSFIATIYGLSAITFLLSAGPAILGWPFGWFSSSATIGHYFVWTCIVSVVACFALMVYGITRSDVWLGRWRATPLKGYSQPVPEFALLTAIKVKERFSGPEVEMFVHEFVRVENEKVVLDPFLVARHQNKDYFIAVWDESRFEAEQKV
;
A
#
# COMPACT_ATOMS: atom_id res chain seq x y z
N MET A 1 8.48 46.28 41.76
CA MET A 1 8.89 45.64 40.50
C MET A 1 10.02 46.47 39.93
N SER A 2 11.21 45.89 39.83
CA SER A 2 12.48 46.60 39.74
C SER A 2 12.76 47.13 38.32
N GLU A 3 13.38 48.31 38.24
CA GLU A 3 13.89 48.95 37.01
C GLU A 3 14.76 48.03 36.13
N SER A 4 15.31 46.95 36.71
CA SER A 4 16.08 45.91 36.03
C SER A 4 15.30 45.18 34.93
N ALA A 5 14.00 44.94 35.11
CA ALA A 5 13.19 44.23 34.11
C ALA A 5 12.86 45.11 32.89
N LEU A 6 12.65 46.42 33.09
CA LEU A 6 12.45 47.39 32.02
C LEU A 6 13.73 47.64 31.23
N ALA A 7 14.87 47.75 31.91
CA ALA A 7 16.19 47.90 31.26
C ALA A 7 16.59 46.65 30.43
N LEU A 8 16.14 45.45 30.84
CA LEU A 8 16.32 44.21 30.08
C LEU A 8 15.44 44.16 28.83
N LEU A 9 14.20 44.65 28.92
CA LEU A 9 13.30 44.75 27.76
C LEU A 9 13.78 45.80 26.75
N GLU A 10 14.33 46.91 27.24
CA GLU A 10 14.84 47.99 26.39
C GLU A 10 16.10 47.58 25.60
N ARG A 11 16.91 46.65 26.14
CA ARG A 11 18.04 46.03 25.41
C ARG A 11 17.63 44.95 24.40
N MET A 12 16.42 44.40 24.50
CA MET A 12 15.89 43.43 23.54
C MET A 12 15.13 44.06 22.38
N ALA A 13 14.87 45.37 22.42
CA ALA A 13 14.38 46.11 21.27
C ALA A 13 15.56 46.42 20.34
N PRO A 14 15.65 45.80 19.14
CA PRO A 14 16.68 46.19 18.18
C PRO A 14 16.48 47.65 17.81
N PRO A 15 17.56 48.44 17.64
CA PRO A 15 17.43 49.80 17.15
C PRO A 15 16.74 49.74 15.79
N ALA A 16 15.69 50.54 15.63
CA ALA A 16 14.96 50.73 14.38
C ALA A 16 15.85 51.40 13.33
N LYS A 17 16.88 50.68 12.87
CA LYS A 17 17.40 50.83 11.52
C LYS A 17 16.52 49.95 10.67
N GLU A 18 15.90 50.56 9.66
CA GLU A 18 15.28 49.90 8.52
C GLU A 18 16.29 48.97 7.84
N ILE A 19 16.55 47.82 8.46
CA ILE A 19 16.95 46.63 7.72
C ILE A 19 15.67 46.31 6.96
N THR A 20 15.72 46.53 5.64
CA THR A 20 14.72 46.09 4.67
C THR A 20 14.30 44.67 5.02
N ALA A 21 13.22 44.54 5.80
CA ALA A 21 12.86 43.28 6.47
C ALA A 21 12.63 42.18 5.43
N SER A 22 12.27 42.54 4.19
CA SER A 22 12.12 41.60 3.09
C SER A 22 13.41 40.87 2.70
N SER A 23 14.60 41.48 2.82
CA SER A 23 15.86 40.82 2.42
C SER A 23 16.44 39.90 3.50
N PHE A 24 16.29 40.27 4.77
CA PHE A 24 16.87 39.52 5.87
C PHE A 24 16.18 38.16 6.09
N TRP A 25 14.85 38.11 5.97
CA TRP A 25 14.09 36.86 6.12
C TRP A 25 14.23 35.91 4.92
N VAL A 26 14.56 36.42 3.73
CA VAL A 26 14.76 35.61 2.51
C VAL A 26 16.06 34.80 2.58
N ASP A 27 17.11 35.39 3.16
CA ASP A 27 18.44 34.78 3.29
C ASP A 27 18.65 34.07 4.65
N LEU A 28 17.69 34.16 5.57
CA LEU A 28 17.80 33.60 6.92
C LEU A 28 18.14 32.09 6.91
N PRO A 29 17.54 31.24 6.06
CA PRO A 29 17.88 29.81 6.04
C PRO A 29 19.32 29.55 5.61
N GLU A 30 19.83 30.28 4.63
CA GLU A 30 21.21 30.15 4.11
C GLU A 30 22.22 30.70 5.13
N LYS A 31 21.89 31.79 5.82
CA LYS A 31 22.71 32.34 6.91
C LYS A 31 22.68 31.48 8.16
N ALA A 32 21.54 30.89 8.52
CA ALA A 32 21.42 30.00 9.68
C ALA A 32 22.19 28.70 9.46
N GLU A 33 22.17 28.15 8.24
CA GLU A 33 22.99 27.00 7.88
C GLU A 33 24.49 27.36 7.85
N GLY A 34 24.86 28.45 7.17
CA GLY A 34 26.26 28.85 7.01
C GLY A 34 26.96 29.32 8.30
N LEU A 35 26.22 29.94 9.23
CA LEU A 35 26.79 30.49 10.48
C LEU A 35 26.56 29.60 11.70
N LEU A 36 25.44 28.89 11.76
CA LEU A 36 25.03 28.12 12.94
C LEU A 36 24.95 26.61 12.67
N GLY A 37 25.13 26.17 11.42
CA GLY A 37 24.92 24.77 11.03
C GLY A 37 23.45 24.33 11.12
N TYR A 38 22.51 25.27 11.22
CA TYR A 38 21.10 24.95 11.42
C TYR A 38 20.38 24.69 10.08
N GLN A 39 20.31 23.42 9.71
CA GLN A 39 19.80 22.94 8.41
C GLN A 39 18.26 22.83 8.32
N GLU A 40 17.55 22.95 9.44
CA GLU A 40 16.10 22.70 9.46
C GLU A 40 15.32 23.74 8.65
N LEU A 41 15.75 25.01 8.70
CA LEU A 41 15.13 26.10 7.92
C LEU A 41 15.39 25.96 6.43
N SER A 42 16.59 25.58 6.02
CA SER A 42 16.92 25.37 4.60
C SER A 42 16.20 24.13 4.05
N SER A 43 16.07 23.07 4.85
CA SER A 43 15.24 21.91 4.53
C SER A 43 13.75 22.26 4.37
N GLN A 44 13.18 23.07 5.27
CA GLN A 44 11.80 23.52 5.15
C GLN A 44 11.57 24.38 3.90
N LYS A 45 12.47 25.34 3.62
CA LYS A 45 12.42 26.18 2.41
C LYS A 45 12.51 25.33 1.14
N SER A 46 13.44 24.36 1.10
CA SER A 46 13.58 23.44 -0.03
C SER A 46 12.34 22.55 -0.22
N THR A 47 11.77 22.02 0.87
CA THR A 47 10.52 21.25 0.84
C THR A 47 9.34 22.07 0.30
N LEU A 48 9.22 23.33 0.71
CA LEU A 48 8.18 24.25 0.21
C LEU A 48 8.37 24.55 -1.27
N ASN A 49 9.60 24.82 -1.70
CA ASN A 49 9.94 25.05 -3.10
C ASN A 49 9.59 23.82 -3.95
N PHE A 50 9.93 22.61 -3.49
CA PHE A 50 9.61 21.37 -4.19
C PHE A 50 8.08 21.19 -4.36
N ARG A 51 7.30 21.40 -3.29
CA ARG A 51 5.83 21.34 -3.38
C ARG A 51 5.26 22.38 -4.34
N LYS A 52 5.78 23.61 -4.30
CA LYS A 52 5.38 24.67 -5.23
C LYS A 52 5.68 24.28 -6.67
N THR A 53 6.84 23.68 -6.94
CA THR A 53 7.20 23.18 -8.27
C THR A 53 6.25 22.09 -8.75
N LEU A 54 5.91 21.12 -7.90
CA LEU A 54 4.93 20.08 -8.26
C LEU A 54 3.58 20.72 -8.63
N HIS A 55 3.12 21.70 -7.85
CA HIS A 55 1.90 22.44 -8.14
C HIS A 55 1.99 23.23 -9.47
N GLU A 56 3.11 23.91 -9.75
CA GLU A 56 3.34 24.60 -11.04
C GLU A 56 3.33 23.64 -12.24
N LEU A 57 3.78 22.40 -12.04
CA LEU A 57 3.74 21.34 -13.06
C LEU A 57 2.35 20.70 -13.20
N GLY A 58 1.37 21.10 -12.39
CA GLY A 58 0.04 20.47 -12.34
C GLY A 58 0.06 19.05 -11.78
N VAL A 59 1.11 18.70 -11.03
CA VAL A 59 1.28 17.38 -10.40
C VAL A 59 0.87 17.51 -8.94
N ALA A 60 -0.35 17.10 -8.61
CA ALA A 60 -0.82 17.07 -7.22
C ALA A 60 -0.45 15.74 -6.57
N PRO A 61 0.46 15.72 -5.57
CA PRO A 61 0.82 14.46 -4.92
C PRO A 61 -0.37 13.87 -4.15
N PHE A 62 -0.48 12.56 -4.19
CA PHE A 62 -1.46 11.83 -3.39
C PHE A 62 -1.11 11.92 -1.90
N SER A 63 -2.15 11.94 -1.06
CA SER A 63 -1.95 11.88 0.38
C SER A 63 -1.41 10.51 0.78
N VAL A 64 -0.49 10.46 1.74
CA VAL A 64 0.06 9.19 2.27
C VAL A 64 -1.06 8.28 2.76
N GLU A 65 -2.08 8.85 3.42
CA GLU A 65 -3.25 8.11 3.91
C GLU A 65 -4.06 7.47 2.78
N SER A 66 -4.29 8.17 1.67
CA SER A 66 -5.00 7.61 0.52
C SER A 66 -4.23 6.46 -0.13
N VAL A 67 -2.91 6.60 -0.23
CA VAL A 67 -2.02 5.57 -0.79
C VAL A 67 -2.01 4.35 0.12
N GLU A 68 -1.84 4.51 1.43
CA GLU A 68 -1.85 3.38 2.38
C GLU A 68 -3.22 2.67 2.38
N LYS A 69 -4.33 3.42 2.39
CA LYS A 69 -5.67 2.85 2.28
C LYS A 69 -5.84 2.05 0.98
N TYR A 70 -5.34 2.57 -0.14
CA TYR A 70 -5.37 1.85 -1.41
C TYR A 70 -4.52 0.58 -1.37
N LYS A 71 -3.30 0.64 -0.83
CA LYS A 71 -2.42 -0.53 -0.66
C LYS A 71 -3.11 -1.61 0.15
N GLU A 72 -3.73 -1.25 1.28
CA GLU A 72 -4.48 -2.18 2.12
C GLU A 72 -5.68 -2.78 1.39
N LEU A 73 -6.48 -1.96 0.71
CA LEU A 73 -7.65 -2.41 -0.05
C LEU A 73 -7.26 -3.37 -1.17
N ARG A 74 -6.22 -3.05 -1.93
CA ARG A 74 -5.73 -3.92 -3.02
C ARG A 74 -5.17 -5.23 -2.50
N VAL A 75 -4.41 -5.22 -1.39
CA VAL A 75 -3.95 -6.44 -0.73
C VAL A 75 -5.12 -7.27 -0.19
N LYS A 76 -6.18 -6.64 0.30
CA LYS A 76 -7.39 -7.33 0.78
C LYS A 76 -8.22 -7.91 -0.37
N MET A 77 -8.34 -7.19 -1.48
CA MET A 77 -9.04 -7.65 -2.68
C MET A 77 -8.29 -8.79 -3.34
N SER A 78 -6.97 -8.70 -3.45
CA SER A 78 -6.16 -9.78 -3.99
C SER A 78 -6.38 -11.05 -3.17
N LYS A 79 -6.41 -10.96 -1.82
CA LYS A 79 -6.66 -12.10 -0.92
C LYS A 79 -7.98 -12.86 -1.15
N ARG A 80 -8.94 -12.32 -1.90
CA ARG A 80 -10.24 -12.95 -2.20
C ARG A 80 -10.23 -13.61 -3.58
N LEU A 81 -9.53 -14.74 -3.74
CA LEU A 81 -9.54 -15.49 -5.02
C LEU A 81 -10.56 -16.63 -5.07
N LEU A 82 -11.01 -17.16 -3.94
CA LEU A 82 -12.19 -18.01 -3.89
C LEU A 82 -13.19 -17.39 -2.91
N PRO A 83 -14.44 -17.16 -3.33
CA PRO A 83 -15.44 -16.60 -2.44
C PRO A 83 -15.66 -17.59 -1.29
N ASP A 84 -15.94 -17.08 -0.09
CA ASP A 84 -16.23 -17.94 1.08
C ASP A 84 -17.38 -18.93 0.79
N SER A 85 -18.21 -18.63 -0.22
CA SER A 85 -19.24 -19.53 -0.76
C SER A 85 -18.69 -20.84 -1.35
N PHE A 86 -17.47 -20.86 -1.91
CA PHE A 86 -16.86 -22.10 -2.44
C PHE A 86 -16.55 -23.08 -1.31
N ILE A 87 -15.97 -22.59 -0.21
CA ILE A 87 -15.72 -23.38 1.01
C ILE A 87 -17.05 -23.86 1.59
N ALA A 88 -18.06 -22.98 1.68
CA ALA A 88 -19.40 -23.36 2.13
C ALA A 88 -20.05 -24.42 1.24
N THR A 89 -19.81 -24.40 -0.07
CA THR A 89 -20.32 -25.41 -1.02
C THR A 89 -19.69 -26.78 -0.76
N ILE A 90 -18.38 -26.83 -0.49
CA ILE A 90 -17.68 -28.09 -0.13
C ILE A 90 -18.25 -28.65 1.18
N TYR A 91 -18.42 -27.81 2.22
CA TYR A 91 -19.03 -28.25 3.48
C TYR A 91 -20.49 -28.68 3.31
N GLY A 92 -21.28 -27.95 2.51
CA GLY A 92 -22.66 -28.27 2.20
C GLY A 92 -22.81 -29.61 1.49
N LEU A 93 -22.03 -29.85 0.44
CA LEU A 93 -22.01 -31.12 -0.28
C LEU A 93 -21.58 -32.28 0.61
N SER A 94 -20.57 -32.07 1.46
CA SER A 94 -20.10 -33.08 2.42
C SER A 94 -21.19 -33.42 3.45
N ALA A 95 -21.89 -32.41 3.99
CA ALA A 95 -22.99 -32.59 4.93
C ALA A 95 -24.20 -33.29 4.31
N ILE A 96 -24.57 -32.94 3.07
CA ILE A 96 -25.66 -33.61 2.33
C ILE A 96 -25.31 -35.08 2.09
N THR A 97 -24.06 -35.36 1.67
CA THR A 97 -23.61 -36.74 1.45
C THR A 97 -23.68 -37.56 2.74
N PHE A 98 -23.23 -36.98 3.87
CA PHE A 98 -23.33 -37.61 5.18
C PHE A 98 -24.78 -37.87 5.62
N LEU A 99 -25.68 -36.90 5.41
CA LEU A 99 -27.09 -37.05 5.76
C LEU A 99 -27.78 -38.12 4.89
N LEU A 100 -27.43 -38.22 3.61
CA LEU A 100 -27.98 -39.25 2.71
C LEU A 100 -27.45 -40.66 3.04
N SER A 101 -26.21 -40.78 3.52
CA SER A 101 -25.61 -42.08 3.85
C SER A 101 -25.89 -42.56 5.27
N ALA A 102 -25.85 -41.66 6.26
CA ALA A 102 -25.96 -42.00 7.69
C ALA A 102 -27.34 -41.67 8.27
N GLY A 103 -28.04 -40.68 7.72
CA GLY A 103 -29.37 -40.28 8.18
C GLY A 103 -30.39 -41.41 8.20
N PRO A 104 -30.49 -42.27 7.17
CA PRO A 104 -31.40 -43.41 7.19
C PRO A 104 -31.12 -44.41 8.32
N ALA A 105 -29.84 -44.66 8.63
CA ALA A 105 -29.43 -45.54 9.72
C ALA A 105 -29.70 -44.93 11.10
N ILE A 106 -29.54 -43.62 11.25
CA ILE A 106 -29.74 -42.90 12.52
C ILE A 106 -31.23 -42.67 12.82
N LEU A 107 -32.04 -42.34 11.81
CA LEU A 107 -33.45 -42.00 11.96
C LEU A 107 -34.38 -43.23 11.94
N GLY A 108 -33.84 -44.44 11.77
CA GLY A 108 -34.62 -45.68 11.75
C GLY A 108 -35.65 -45.72 10.61
N TRP A 109 -35.35 -45.08 9.47
CA TRP A 109 -36.31 -45.00 8.36
C TRP A 109 -36.59 -46.40 7.80
N PRO A 110 -37.87 -46.81 7.64
CA PRO A 110 -38.23 -48.19 7.34
C PRO A 110 -38.20 -48.47 5.82
N PHE A 111 -37.22 -47.92 5.10
CA PHE A 111 -37.05 -48.21 3.68
C PHE A 111 -36.31 -49.55 3.54
N GLY A 112 -37.07 -50.60 3.23
CA GLY A 112 -36.59 -51.99 3.04
C GLY A 112 -35.59 -52.22 1.90
N TRP A 113 -34.95 -51.18 1.37
CA TRP A 113 -33.87 -51.24 0.39
C TRP A 113 -32.47 -51.36 1.01
N PHE A 114 -32.32 -51.10 2.32
CA PHE A 114 -31.03 -51.08 3.03
C PHE A 114 -30.81 -52.28 3.99
N SER A 115 -31.57 -53.35 3.85
CA SER A 115 -31.55 -54.48 4.78
C SER A 115 -30.35 -55.42 4.62
N SER A 116 -29.52 -55.23 3.57
CA SER A 116 -28.32 -56.04 3.38
C SER A 116 -27.08 -55.36 3.98
N SER A 117 -26.26 -56.13 4.69
CA SER A 117 -24.95 -55.68 5.16
C SER A 117 -24.06 -55.18 4.00
N ALA A 118 -24.26 -55.72 2.78
CA ALA A 118 -23.58 -55.29 1.57
C ALA A 118 -23.92 -53.84 1.16
N THR A 119 -25.20 -53.45 1.24
CA THR A 119 -25.60 -52.07 0.96
C THR A 119 -24.98 -51.09 1.95
N ILE A 120 -25.01 -51.40 3.25
CA ILE A 120 -24.42 -50.55 4.31
C ILE A 120 -22.91 -50.38 4.07
N GLY A 121 -22.19 -51.47 3.77
CA GLY A 121 -20.77 -51.43 3.45
C GLY A 121 -20.45 -50.57 2.22
N HIS A 122 -21.26 -50.64 1.17
CA HIS A 122 -21.08 -49.83 -0.04
C HIS A 122 -21.18 -48.33 0.24
N TYR A 123 -22.20 -47.89 0.98
CA TYR A 123 -22.36 -46.48 1.33
C TYR A 123 -21.25 -45.99 2.27
N PHE A 124 -20.82 -46.82 3.23
CA PHE A 124 -19.69 -46.50 4.09
C PHE A 124 -18.41 -46.25 3.27
N VAL A 125 -18.08 -47.14 2.34
CA VAL A 125 -16.92 -46.98 1.46
C VAL A 125 -17.00 -45.68 0.65
N TRP A 126 -18.16 -45.37 0.07
CA TRP A 126 -18.34 -44.11 -0.67
C TRP A 126 -18.19 -42.87 0.21
N THR A 127 -18.69 -42.89 1.44
CA THR A 127 -18.50 -41.77 2.38
C THR A 127 -17.04 -41.57 2.75
N CYS A 128 -16.28 -42.65 2.95
CA CYS A 128 -14.84 -42.58 3.18
C CYS A 128 -14.11 -41.96 1.98
N ILE A 129 -14.46 -42.37 0.75
CA ILE A 129 -13.87 -41.82 -0.47
C ILE A 129 -14.16 -40.32 -0.59
N VAL A 130 -15.41 -39.91 -0.43
CA VAL A 130 -15.80 -38.48 -0.52
C VAL A 130 -15.11 -37.66 0.57
N SER A 131 -15.03 -38.19 1.79
CA SER A 131 -14.34 -37.51 2.91
C SER A 131 -12.84 -37.34 2.63
N VAL A 132 -12.16 -38.36 2.11
CA VAL A 132 -10.73 -38.28 1.76
C VAL A 132 -10.51 -37.25 0.65
N VAL A 133 -11.36 -37.25 -0.39
CA VAL A 133 -11.27 -36.26 -1.49
C VAL A 133 -11.52 -34.85 -0.98
N ALA A 134 -12.51 -34.65 -0.09
CA ALA A 134 -12.80 -33.36 0.51
C ALA A 134 -11.63 -32.88 1.40
N CYS A 135 -11.08 -33.75 2.25
CA CYS A 135 -9.90 -33.44 3.07
C CYS A 135 -8.68 -33.09 2.21
N PHE A 136 -8.43 -33.84 1.13
CA PHE A 136 -7.35 -33.56 0.21
C PHE A 136 -7.55 -32.22 -0.51
N ALA A 137 -8.77 -31.93 -0.98
CA ALA A 137 -9.10 -30.65 -1.59
C ALA A 137 -8.91 -29.48 -0.62
N LEU A 138 -9.32 -29.63 0.66
CA LEU A 138 -9.11 -28.63 1.71
C LEU A 138 -7.63 -28.46 2.07
N MET A 139 -6.86 -29.55 2.08
CA MET A 139 -5.41 -29.51 2.34
C MET A 139 -4.67 -28.79 1.20
N VAL A 140 -4.94 -29.16 -0.07
CA VAL A 140 -4.39 -28.49 -1.25
C VAL A 140 -4.81 -27.02 -1.26
N TYR A 141 -6.07 -26.71 -0.92
CA TYR A 141 -6.54 -25.34 -0.79
C TYR A 141 -5.79 -24.57 0.33
N GLY A 142 -5.59 -25.18 1.49
CA GLY A 142 -4.85 -24.59 2.60
C GLY A 142 -3.40 -24.26 2.24
N ILE A 143 -2.72 -25.22 1.61
CA ILE A 143 -1.32 -25.07 1.16
C ILE A 143 -1.19 -24.03 0.05
N THR A 144 -2.04 -24.10 -0.97
CA THR A 144 -2.03 -23.10 -2.05
C THR A 144 -2.41 -21.71 -1.53
N ARG A 145 -3.29 -21.60 -0.54
CA ARG A 145 -3.63 -20.32 0.09
C ARG A 145 -2.49 -19.76 0.95
N SER A 146 -1.65 -20.59 1.59
CA SER A 146 -0.53 -20.08 2.41
C SER A 146 0.57 -19.47 1.56
N ASP A 147 0.86 -20.03 0.38
CA ASP A 147 1.96 -19.56 -0.48
C ASP A 147 1.60 -18.33 -1.32
N VAL A 148 0.31 -18.14 -1.64
CA VAL A 148 -0.14 -17.10 -2.57
C VAL A 148 0.02 -15.67 -2.04
N TRP A 149 0.29 -15.45 -0.74
CA TRP A 149 0.14 -14.13 -0.09
C TRP A 149 1.37 -13.52 0.59
N LEU A 150 2.55 -14.11 0.48
CA LEU A 150 3.78 -13.43 0.89
C LEU A 150 4.16 -12.43 -0.21
N GLY A 151 3.63 -11.22 -0.11
CA GLY A 151 4.00 -10.08 -0.95
C GLY A 151 4.45 -8.90 -0.13
N ARG A 152 5.29 -8.05 -0.70
CA ARG A 152 5.81 -6.84 -0.04
C ARG A 152 5.80 -5.67 -1.00
N TRP A 153 5.59 -4.48 -0.44
CA TRP A 153 5.86 -3.24 -1.17
C TRP A 153 7.37 -3.04 -1.26
N ARG A 154 7.85 -2.79 -2.48
CA ARG A 154 9.25 -2.54 -2.77
C ARG A 154 9.36 -1.17 -3.44
N ALA A 155 10.33 -0.39 -2.98
CA ALA A 155 10.73 0.85 -3.63
C ALA A 155 11.94 0.56 -4.52
N THR A 156 11.76 0.62 -5.83
CA THR A 156 12.83 0.38 -6.81
C THR A 156 13.19 1.71 -7.48
N PRO A 157 14.47 2.14 -7.52
CA PRO A 157 14.85 3.33 -8.24
C PRO A 157 14.40 3.25 -9.71
N LEU A 158 13.88 4.35 -10.26
CA LEU A 158 13.45 4.39 -11.66
C LEU A 158 14.66 4.15 -12.59
N LYS A 159 15.86 4.56 -12.16
CA LYS A 159 17.12 4.22 -12.83
C LYS A 159 17.41 2.73 -12.66
N GLY A 160 17.30 1.97 -13.74
CA GLY A 160 17.51 0.51 -13.74
C GLY A 160 16.24 -0.30 -13.51
N TYR A 161 15.07 0.35 -13.49
CA TYR A 161 13.79 -0.34 -13.47
C TYR A 161 13.54 -1.06 -14.81
N SER A 162 13.27 -2.36 -14.77
CA SER A 162 13.23 -3.22 -15.96
C SER A 162 11.84 -3.43 -16.55
N GLN A 163 10.78 -3.10 -15.80
CA GLN A 163 9.39 -3.27 -16.25
C GLN A 163 8.91 -2.05 -17.04
N PRO A 164 7.90 -2.21 -17.91
CA PRO A 164 7.35 -1.10 -18.68
C PRO A 164 6.77 -0.02 -17.76
N VAL A 165 7.17 1.22 -18.02
CA VAL A 165 6.67 2.43 -17.35
C VAL A 165 5.77 3.15 -18.36
N PRO A 166 4.49 3.44 -18.03
CA PRO A 166 3.60 4.22 -18.87
C PRO A 166 4.20 5.57 -19.23
N GLU A 167 3.92 6.01 -20.44
CA GLU A 167 4.46 7.25 -20.99
C GLU A 167 4.12 8.47 -20.12
N PHE A 168 2.89 8.58 -19.63
CA PHE A 168 2.48 9.70 -18.76
C PHE A 168 3.33 9.79 -17.50
N ALA A 169 3.69 8.66 -16.89
CA ALA A 169 4.50 8.62 -15.68
C ALA A 169 5.97 9.00 -15.98
N LEU A 170 6.51 8.53 -17.11
CA LEU A 170 7.83 8.95 -17.58
C LEU A 170 7.88 10.45 -17.87
N LEU A 171 6.88 10.98 -18.57
CA LEU A 171 6.77 12.41 -18.86
C LEU A 171 6.71 13.23 -17.56
N THR A 172 5.94 12.80 -16.58
CA THR A 172 5.89 13.44 -15.26
C THR A 172 7.25 13.38 -14.56
N ALA A 173 7.92 12.23 -14.55
CA ALA A 173 9.25 12.08 -13.95
C ALA A 173 10.29 13.02 -14.61
N ILE A 174 10.27 13.11 -15.94
CA ILE A 174 11.15 14.00 -16.71
C ILE A 174 10.87 15.46 -16.36
N LYS A 175 9.61 15.90 -16.39
CA LYS A 175 9.22 17.28 -16.04
C LYS A 175 9.66 17.68 -14.64
N VAL A 176 9.48 16.78 -13.65
CA VAL A 176 9.93 17.02 -12.27
C VAL A 176 11.44 17.15 -12.21
N LYS A 177 12.18 16.28 -12.91
CA LYS A 177 13.65 16.30 -12.97
C LYS A 177 14.23 17.52 -13.70
N GLU A 178 13.64 17.93 -14.81
CA GLU A 178 14.07 19.12 -15.57
C GLU A 178 13.88 20.39 -14.74
N ARG A 179 12.71 20.52 -14.10
CA ARG A 179 12.36 21.71 -13.33
C ARG A 179 13.13 21.79 -12.00
N PHE A 180 13.38 20.64 -11.38
CA PHE A 180 14.15 20.51 -10.16
C PHE A 180 15.51 19.87 -10.50
N SER A 181 16.34 20.63 -11.21
CA SER A 181 17.70 20.22 -11.62
C SER A 181 18.67 20.24 -10.42
N GLY A 182 18.41 19.39 -9.42
CA GLY A 182 19.28 19.16 -8.27
C GLY A 182 19.48 17.66 -8.02
N PRO A 183 20.63 17.24 -7.47
CA PRO A 183 20.89 15.85 -7.07
C PRO A 183 19.97 15.36 -5.92
N GLU A 184 19.14 16.23 -5.36
CA GLU A 184 18.33 15.98 -4.16
C GLU A 184 17.02 15.24 -4.40
N VAL A 185 16.54 15.15 -5.66
CA VAL A 185 15.29 14.47 -5.99
C VAL A 185 15.59 13.15 -6.67
N GLU A 186 15.18 12.04 -6.06
CA GLU A 186 15.30 10.70 -6.64
C GLU A 186 13.93 10.15 -7.03
N MET A 187 13.85 9.48 -8.18
CA MET A 187 12.58 8.89 -8.66
C MET A 187 12.58 7.40 -8.36
N PHE A 188 11.49 6.91 -7.79
CA PHE A 188 11.27 5.52 -7.43
C PHE A 188 9.95 5.03 -8.00
N VAL A 189 9.88 3.73 -8.22
CA VAL A 189 8.65 2.98 -8.46
C VAL A 189 8.34 2.18 -7.21
N HIS A 190 7.20 2.46 -6.59
CA HIS A 190 6.66 1.66 -5.48
C HIS A 190 5.71 0.62 -6.03
N GLU A 191 6.12 -0.65 -5.96
CA GLU A 191 5.39 -1.78 -6.54
C GLU A 191 5.14 -2.86 -5.50
N PHE A 192 4.05 -3.60 -5.64
CA PHE A 192 3.79 -4.78 -4.82
C PHE A 192 4.26 -6.02 -5.56
N VAL A 193 5.29 -6.64 -5.02
CA VAL A 193 5.91 -7.84 -5.58
C VAL A 193 5.60 -9.05 -4.72
N ARG A 194 5.32 -10.18 -5.37
CA ARG A 194 5.25 -11.47 -4.67
C ARG A 194 6.67 -11.94 -4.33
N VAL A 195 6.86 -12.48 -3.12
CA VAL A 195 8.18 -12.88 -2.61
C VAL A 195 8.78 -14.06 -3.39
N GLU A 196 7.94 -14.98 -3.86
CA GLU A 196 8.40 -16.23 -4.50
C GLU A 196 8.98 -16.02 -5.91
N ASN A 197 8.38 -15.14 -6.72
CA ASN A 197 8.73 -14.97 -8.13
C ASN A 197 9.05 -13.52 -8.52
N GLU A 198 9.11 -12.61 -7.55
CA GLU A 198 9.30 -11.16 -7.71
C GLU A 198 8.37 -10.52 -8.75
N LYS A 199 7.26 -11.17 -9.09
CA LYS A 199 6.34 -10.67 -10.10
C LYS A 199 5.52 -9.54 -9.49
N VAL A 200 5.38 -8.46 -10.25
CA VAL A 200 4.50 -7.34 -9.92
C VAL A 200 3.05 -7.81 -10.00
N VAL A 201 2.30 -7.65 -8.91
CA VAL A 201 0.91 -8.13 -8.81
C VAL A 201 -0.10 -6.98 -8.75
N LEU A 202 0.31 -5.81 -8.27
CA LEU A 202 -0.56 -4.64 -8.13
C LEU A 202 0.02 -3.41 -8.86
N ASP A 203 -0.83 -2.41 -9.04
CA ASP A 203 -0.50 -1.18 -9.76
C ASP A 203 0.66 -0.43 -9.10
N PRO A 204 1.76 -0.19 -9.84
CA PRO A 204 2.88 0.59 -9.33
C PRO A 204 2.54 2.07 -9.18
N PHE A 205 3.24 2.70 -8.23
CA PHE A 205 3.23 4.15 -8.03
C PHE A 205 4.55 4.76 -8.46
N LEU A 206 4.48 5.91 -9.10
CA LEU A 206 5.64 6.79 -9.25
C LEU A 206 5.78 7.64 -7.99
N VAL A 207 6.97 7.61 -7.41
CA VAL A 207 7.33 8.32 -6.19
C VAL A 207 8.53 9.21 -6.45
N ALA A 208 8.43 10.48 -6.08
CA ALA A 208 9.58 11.37 -5.98
C ALA A 208 10.02 11.44 -4.51
N ARG A 209 11.27 11.11 -4.23
CA ARG A 209 11.89 11.25 -2.91
C ARG A 209 12.71 12.52 -2.88
N HIS A 210 12.43 13.39 -1.92
CA HIS A 210 13.17 14.62 -1.70
C HIS A 210 13.40 14.81 -0.20
N GLN A 211 14.66 15.00 0.23
CA GLN A 211 15.02 15.16 1.64
C GLN A 211 14.39 14.09 2.57
N ASN A 212 14.49 12.82 2.15
CA ASN A 212 13.95 11.66 2.86
C ASN A 212 12.41 11.64 3.04
N LYS A 213 11.67 12.43 2.23
CA LYS A 213 10.21 12.40 2.16
C LYS A 213 9.76 11.88 0.80
N ASP A 214 8.81 10.95 0.84
CA ASP A 214 8.24 10.33 -0.35
C ASP A 214 6.96 11.06 -0.77
N TYR A 215 6.92 11.45 -2.04
CA TYR A 215 5.78 12.11 -2.68
C TYR A 215 5.26 11.20 -3.79
N PHE A 216 4.06 10.66 -3.59
CA PHE A 216 3.38 9.81 -4.56
C PHE A 216 2.73 10.69 -5.61
N ILE A 217 3.20 10.64 -6.86
CA ILE A 217 2.82 11.62 -7.89
C ILE A 217 2.01 11.02 -9.04
N ALA A 218 2.08 9.70 -9.25
CA ALA A 218 1.30 9.02 -10.27
C ALA A 218 1.10 7.54 -9.92
N VAL A 219 0.08 6.90 -10.49
CA VAL A 219 -0.21 5.46 -10.38
C VAL A 219 -0.53 4.92 -11.76
N TRP A 220 -0.11 3.69 -12.08
CA TRP A 220 -0.22 3.17 -13.46
C TRP A 220 -1.66 3.06 -13.97
N ASP A 221 -2.59 2.69 -13.08
CA ASP A 221 -4.02 2.58 -13.38
C ASP A 221 -4.78 3.68 -12.64
N GLU A 222 -4.65 4.91 -13.15
CA GLU A 222 -5.27 6.12 -12.59
C GLU A 222 -6.80 6.02 -12.55
N SER A 223 -7.40 5.30 -13.49
CA SER A 223 -8.86 5.12 -13.60
C SER A 223 -9.51 4.43 -12.40
N ARG A 224 -8.72 3.69 -11.60
CA ARG A 224 -9.19 2.95 -10.42
C ARG A 224 -8.76 3.59 -9.10
N PHE A 225 -8.04 4.71 -9.16
CA PHE A 225 -7.50 5.39 -7.99
C PHE A 225 -8.28 6.67 -7.72
N GLU A 226 -9.46 6.55 -7.09
CA GLU A 226 -10.19 7.70 -6.54
C GLU A 226 -9.54 8.10 -5.20
N ALA A 227 -8.57 9.01 -5.25
CA ALA A 227 -7.92 9.54 -4.04
C ALA A 227 -8.09 11.05 -3.92
N GLU A 228 -8.15 11.51 -2.67
CA GLU A 228 -8.03 12.92 -2.33
C GLU A 228 -6.59 13.38 -2.62
N GLN A 229 -6.46 14.19 -3.67
CA GLN A 229 -5.23 14.91 -3.97
C GLN A 229 -5.04 16.02 -2.93
N LYS A 230 -3.81 16.16 -2.40
CA LYS A 230 -3.49 17.32 -1.56
C LYS A 230 -3.34 18.54 -2.47
N VAL A 231 -4.32 19.44 -2.40
CA VAL A 231 -4.24 20.80 -2.95
C VAL A 231 -3.32 21.64 -2.08
#